data_AF-A0A1F4G618-F1
#
_entry.id   AF-A0A1F4G618-F1
#
_cell.length_a   1.000
_cell.length_b   1.000
_cell.length_c   1.000
_cell.angle_alpha   90.00
_cell.angle_beta   90.00
_cell.angle_gamma   90.00
#
_symmetry.space_group_name_H-M   'P 1'
#
loop_
_entity.id
_entity.type
_entity.pdbx_description
1 polymer ?
#
loop_
_entity_poly.entity_id
_entity_poly.type
_entity_poly.pdbx_seq_one_letter_code
_entity_poly.pdbx_strand_id
1 'polypeptide(L)'
;MVIIPVGRARAFGFTSIVGVALLQAFNSFACYGHDLIGYLDALTFIAIPMAPALMALLTKNPLRAITASLFFAPWLLFAYYTDCIRPYQGGGASMIYVAVLVHGFFCTLTGALMGGWLWRGIGVSTPQA
;
A
#
# COMPACT_ATOMS: atom_id res chain seq x y z
N MET A 1 20.68 11.56 -14.41
CA MET A 1 19.98 10.27 -14.38
C MET A 1 20.66 9.39 -13.34
N VAL A 2 19.96 9.03 -12.26
CA VAL A 2 20.49 8.21 -11.16
C VAL A 2 20.08 6.77 -11.37
N ILE A 3 21.04 5.88 -11.49
CA ILE A 3 20.81 4.44 -11.68
C ILE A 3 20.91 3.74 -10.33
N ILE A 4 19.81 3.15 -9.88
CA ILE A 4 19.75 2.39 -8.62
C ILE A 4 19.94 0.90 -8.94
N PRO A 5 20.90 0.21 -8.30
CA PRO A 5 21.07 -1.22 -8.50
C PRO A 5 19.81 -1.97 -8.05
N VAL A 6 19.43 -3.01 -8.80
CA VAL A 6 18.17 -3.75 -8.60
C VAL A 6 18.00 -4.25 -7.16
N GLY A 7 19.08 -4.66 -6.50
CA GLY A 7 19.07 -5.06 -5.09
C GLY A 7 18.61 -3.95 -4.13
N ARG A 8 19.14 -2.72 -4.29
CA ARG A 8 18.69 -1.57 -3.48
C ARG A 8 17.27 -1.15 -3.84
N ALA A 9 16.92 -1.18 -5.12
CA ALA A 9 15.57 -0.83 -5.57
C ALA A 9 14.51 -1.82 -5.02
N ARG A 10 14.83 -3.11 -4.91
CA ARG A 10 14.01 -4.10 -4.19
C ARG A 10 13.92 -3.81 -2.71
N ALA A 11 15.04 -3.47 -2.05
CA ALA A 11 15.02 -3.10 -0.64
C ALA A 11 14.08 -1.90 -0.40
N PHE A 12 14.15 -0.86 -1.22
CA PHE A 12 13.25 0.29 -1.10
C PHE A 12 11.77 -0.07 -1.33
N GLY A 13 11.47 -0.87 -2.36
CA GLY A 13 10.10 -1.37 -2.58
C GLY A 13 9.60 -2.25 -1.43
N PHE A 14 10.46 -3.07 -0.85
CA PHE A 14 10.11 -3.89 0.32
C PHE A 14 9.84 -3.00 1.54
N THR A 15 10.68 -1.99 1.79
CA THR A 15 10.48 -1.06 2.89
C THR A 15 9.18 -0.26 2.77
N SER A 16 8.73 0.08 1.55
CA SER A 16 7.44 0.76 1.38
C SER A 16 6.25 -0.14 1.70
N ILE A 17 6.33 -1.43 1.36
CA ILE A 17 5.30 -2.43 1.71
C ILE A 17 5.26 -2.65 3.23
N VAL A 18 6.44 -2.74 3.87
CA VAL A 18 6.53 -2.79 5.34
C VAL A 18 5.93 -1.53 5.96
N GLY A 19 6.16 -0.36 5.38
CA GLY A 19 5.54 0.90 5.82
C GLY A 19 4.01 0.85 5.78
N VAL A 20 3.42 0.28 4.72
CA VAL A 20 1.97 0.05 4.62
C VAL A 20 1.49 -0.95 5.69
N ALA A 21 2.22 -2.03 5.91
CA ALA A 21 1.89 -3.02 6.94
C ALA A 21 1.95 -2.43 8.36
N LEU A 22 2.90 -1.53 8.62
CA LEU A 22 2.99 -0.78 9.88
C LEU A 22 1.84 0.24 10.03
N LEU A 23 1.45 0.90 8.94
CA LEU A 23 0.27 1.77 8.95
C LEU A 23 -1.00 0.97 9.25
N GLN A 24 -1.13 -0.24 8.70
CA GLN A 24 -2.22 -1.15 9.05
C GLN A 24 -2.15 -1.63 10.50
N ALA A 25 -0.94 -1.86 11.04
CA ALA A 25 -0.76 -2.22 12.43
C ALA A 25 -1.26 -1.09 13.34
N PHE A 26 -0.89 0.16 13.02
CA PHE A 26 -1.41 1.34 13.72
C PHE A 26 -2.93 1.37 13.71
N ASN A 27 -3.58 1.19 12.56
CA ASN A 27 -5.04 1.14 12.47
C ASN A 27 -5.63 0.00 13.33
N SER A 28 -5.04 -1.19 13.26
CA SER A 28 -5.54 -2.40 13.94
C SER A 28 -5.46 -2.27 15.46
N PHE A 29 -4.33 -1.79 16.00
CA PHE A 29 -4.13 -1.68 17.45
C PHE A 29 -4.71 -0.40 18.04
N ALA A 30 -4.58 0.75 17.36
CA ALA A 30 -5.00 2.03 17.92
C ALA A 30 -6.51 2.28 17.80
N CYS A 31 -7.16 1.74 16.76
CA CYS A 31 -8.58 1.98 16.52
C CYS A 31 -9.45 0.75 16.77
N TYR A 32 -9.12 -0.39 16.14
CA TYR A 32 -9.97 -1.58 16.20
C TYR A 32 -9.72 -2.45 17.44
N GLY A 33 -8.67 -2.17 18.22
CA GLY A 33 -8.32 -2.94 19.41
C GLY A 33 -8.02 -4.41 19.11
N HIS A 34 -7.55 -4.73 17.90
CA HIS A 34 -7.24 -6.10 17.50
C HIS A 34 -6.01 -6.64 18.26
N ASP A 35 -6.06 -7.92 18.64
CA ASP A 35 -4.87 -8.66 19.08
C ASP A 35 -3.99 -9.07 17.88
N LEU A 36 -2.82 -9.68 18.14
CA LEU A 36 -1.87 -10.10 17.10
C LEU A 36 -2.52 -10.99 16.01
N ILE A 37 -3.44 -11.88 16.40
CA ILE A 37 -4.17 -12.73 15.46
C ILE A 37 -5.14 -11.90 14.60
N GLY A 38 -5.85 -10.94 15.21
CA GLY A 38 -6.74 -10.03 14.47
C GLY A 38 -5.99 -9.10 13.51
N TYR A 39 -4.76 -8.70 13.87
CA TYR A 39 -3.88 -7.98 12.96
C TYR A 39 -3.43 -8.85 11.78
N LEU A 40 -3.04 -10.10 12.02
CA LEU A 40 -2.66 -11.04 10.95
C LEU A 40 -3.83 -11.30 10.00
N ASP A 41 -5.04 -11.44 10.52
CA ASP A 41 -6.24 -11.61 9.68
C ASP A 41 -6.51 -10.36 8.84
N ALA A 42 -6.42 -9.16 9.44
CA ALA A 42 -6.55 -7.90 8.71
C ALA A 42 -5.46 -7.70 7.63
N LEU A 43 -4.25 -8.21 7.87
CA LEU A 43 -3.17 -8.24 6.87
C LEU A 43 -3.53 -9.11 5.66
N THR A 44 -4.20 -10.25 5.86
CA THR A 44 -4.63 -11.09 4.72
C THR A 44 -5.63 -10.36 3.84
N PHE A 45 -6.54 -9.59 4.44
CA PHE A 45 -7.48 -8.73 3.72
C PHE A 45 -6.77 -7.67 2.86
N ILE A 46 -5.75 -7.02 3.42
CA ILE A 46 -5.00 -5.96 2.73
C ILE A 46 -3.98 -6.52 1.74
N ALA A 47 -3.59 -7.78 1.86
CA ALA A 47 -2.72 -8.43 0.89
C ALA A 47 -3.32 -8.41 -0.53
N ILE A 48 -4.66 -8.44 -0.66
CA ILE A 48 -5.38 -8.37 -1.95
C ILE A 48 -5.09 -7.04 -2.67
N PRO A 49 -5.43 -5.86 -2.11
CA PRO A 49 -5.10 -4.59 -2.75
C PRO A 49 -3.58 -4.35 -2.83
N MET A 50 -2.75 -4.96 -1.97
CA MET A 50 -1.29 -4.89 -2.07
C MET A 50 -0.67 -5.82 -3.13
N ALA A 51 -1.43 -6.72 -3.75
CA ALA A 51 -0.92 -7.66 -4.75
C ALA A 51 -0.13 -6.97 -5.89
N PRO A 52 -0.57 -5.83 -6.47
CA PRO A 52 0.21 -5.13 -7.49
C PRO A 52 1.57 -4.65 -7.00
N ALA A 53 1.69 -4.23 -5.73
CA ALA A 53 2.95 -3.80 -5.13
C ALA A 53 3.89 -4.99 -4.89
N LEU A 54 3.36 -6.12 -4.41
CA LEU A 54 4.11 -7.37 -4.24
C LEU A 54 4.62 -7.89 -5.59
N MET A 55 3.76 -7.90 -6.62
CA MET A 55 4.13 -8.29 -7.97
C MET A 55 5.19 -7.36 -8.56
N ALA A 56 5.12 -6.05 -8.27
CA ALA A 56 6.10 -5.08 -8.75
C ALA A 56 7.54 -5.39 -8.30
N LEU A 57 7.75 -5.98 -7.11
CA LEU A 57 9.07 -6.40 -6.62
C LEU A 57 9.75 -7.47 -7.50
N LEU A 58 8.93 -8.31 -8.15
CA LEU A 58 9.38 -9.39 -9.03
C LEU A 58 9.66 -8.90 -10.45
N THR A 59 9.26 -7.67 -10.80
CA THR A 59 9.48 -7.10 -12.13
C THR A 59 10.91 -6.54 -12.29
N LYS A 60 11.25 -6.19 -13.55
CA LYS A 60 12.51 -5.50 -13.88
C LYS A 60 12.65 -4.13 -13.22
N ASN A 61 11.53 -3.52 -12.78
CA ASN A 61 11.52 -2.21 -12.13
C ASN A 61 10.82 -2.28 -10.75
N PRO A 62 11.53 -2.74 -9.71
CA PRO A 62 10.98 -2.87 -8.36
C PRO A 62 10.60 -1.53 -7.69
N LEU A 63 11.06 -0.38 -8.23
CA LEU A 63 10.65 0.94 -7.72
C LEU A 63 9.15 1.20 -7.89
N ARG A 64 8.48 0.47 -8.80
CA ARG A 64 7.03 0.51 -8.98
C ARG A 64 6.27 0.08 -7.71
N ALA A 65 6.89 -0.72 -6.84
CA ALA A 65 6.31 -1.10 -5.56
C ALA A 65 6.13 0.10 -4.62
N ILE A 66 7.03 1.09 -4.69
CA ILE A 66 6.97 2.31 -3.88
C ILE A 66 5.75 3.13 -4.28
N THR A 67 5.54 3.37 -5.57
CA THR A 67 4.40 4.16 -6.05
C THR A 67 3.07 3.44 -5.84
N ALA A 68 3.04 2.12 -6.01
CA ALA A 68 1.87 1.31 -5.67
C ALA A 68 1.53 1.43 -4.18
N SER A 69 2.53 1.33 -3.29
CA SER A 69 2.35 1.50 -1.84
C SER A 69 1.88 2.91 -1.47
N LEU A 70 2.42 3.93 -2.13
CA LEU A 70 2.05 5.33 -1.92
C LEU A 70 0.60 5.62 -2.32
N PHE A 71 0.10 4.98 -3.38
CA PHE A 71 -1.29 5.12 -3.82
C PHE A 71 -2.27 4.35 -2.92
N PHE A 72 -1.79 3.37 -2.16
CA PHE A 72 -2.59 2.63 -1.20
C PHE A 72 -2.69 3.33 0.16
N ALA A 73 -1.59 3.89 0.65
CA ALA A 73 -1.52 4.44 2.01
C ALA A 73 -2.66 5.45 2.36
N PRO A 74 -3.08 6.35 1.44
CA PRO A 74 -4.22 7.24 1.70
C PRO A 74 -5.53 6.51 2.01
N TRP A 75 -5.75 5.30 1.47
CA TRP A 75 -6.95 4.51 1.77
C TRP A 75 -6.94 3.97 3.19
N LEU A 76 -5.78 3.57 3.71
CA LEU A 76 -5.64 3.18 5.12
C LEU A 76 -5.85 4.36 6.05
N LEU A 77 -5.34 5.54 5.68
CA LEU A 77 -5.59 6.79 6.44
C LEU A 77 -7.06 7.19 6.39
N PHE A 78 -7.71 7.03 5.23
CA PHE A 78 -9.13 7.33 5.05
C PHE A 78 -9.98 6.41 5.92
N ALA A 79 -9.69 5.10 5.95
CA ALA A 79 -10.36 4.15 6.83
C ALA A 79 -10.21 4.51 8.31
N TYR A 80 -9.01 4.88 8.73
CA TYR A 80 -8.77 5.36 10.09
C TYR A 80 -9.59 6.64 10.40
N TYR A 81 -9.63 7.57 9.46
CA TYR A 81 -10.39 8.81 9.64
C TYR A 81 -11.89 8.56 9.79
N THR A 82 -12.49 7.73 8.92
CA THR A 82 -13.93 7.47 8.94
C THR A 82 -14.37 6.62 10.13
N ASP A 83 -13.54 5.69 10.58
CA ASP A 83 -13.96 4.74 11.61
C ASP A 83 -13.57 5.22 13.02
N CYS A 84 -12.49 5.99 13.13
CA CYS A 84 -11.86 6.29 14.43
C CYS A 84 -11.93 7.77 14.79
N ILE A 85 -11.80 8.68 13.81
CA ILE A 85 -11.85 10.13 14.07
C ILE A 85 -13.28 10.66 13.94
N ARG A 86 -13.98 10.27 12.88
CA ARG A 86 -15.36 10.71 12.62
C ARG A 86 -16.27 9.52 12.32
N PRO A 87 -16.52 8.65 13.33
CA PRO A 87 -17.29 7.43 13.17
C PRO A 87 -18.64 7.71 12.54
N TYR A 88 -18.98 6.91 11.52
CA TYR A 88 -20.29 6.98 10.87
C TYR A 88 -21.39 6.61 11.88
N GLN A 89 -22.29 7.56 12.16
CA GLN A 89 -23.35 7.42 13.17
C GLN A 89 -24.56 6.58 12.70
N GLY A 90 -24.59 6.19 11.43
CA GLY A 90 -25.71 5.45 10.84
C GLY A 90 -25.54 3.94 10.95
N GLY A 91 -25.67 3.37 12.16
CA GLY A 91 -26.08 1.98 12.48
C GLY A 91 -25.63 0.76 11.65
N GLY A 92 -24.67 0.87 10.73
CA GLY A 92 -24.20 -0.20 9.87
C GLY A 92 -22.72 -0.47 10.08
N ALA A 93 -22.32 -1.74 9.98
CA ALA A 93 -20.90 -2.13 9.96
C ALA A 93 -20.16 -1.34 8.88
N SER A 94 -19.03 -0.75 9.23
CA SER A 94 -18.29 0.16 8.36
C SER A 94 -17.97 -0.48 7.00
N MET A 95 -18.65 -0.03 5.94
CA MET A 95 -18.36 -0.44 4.56
C MET A 95 -17.05 0.17 4.04
N ILE A 96 -16.29 0.89 4.88
CA ILE A 96 -15.06 1.53 4.44
C ILE A 96 -14.04 0.52 3.97
N TYR A 97 -13.97 -0.67 4.60
CA TYR A 97 -13.05 -1.72 4.17
C TYR A 97 -13.38 -2.25 2.77
N VAL A 98 -14.65 -2.23 2.34
CA VAL A 98 -15.01 -2.55 0.94
C VAL A 98 -14.45 -1.48 0.00
N ALA A 99 -14.54 -0.21 0.39
CA ALA A 99 -13.93 0.88 -0.38
C ALA A 99 -12.40 0.73 -0.45
N VAL A 100 -11.74 0.42 0.68
CA VAL A 100 -10.29 0.17 0.75
C VAL A 100 -9.89 -1.03 -0.12
N LEU A 101 -10.66 -2.11 -0.12
CA LEU A 101 -10.36 -3.29 -0.94
C LEU A 101 -10.50 -2.97 -2.43
N VAL A 102 -11.66 -2.46 -2.84
CA VAL A 102 -11.98 -2.27 -4.27
C VAL A 102 -11.19 -1.09 -4.82
N HIS A 103 -11.33 0.09 -4.22
CA HIS A 103 -10.70 1.30 -4.72
C HIS A 103 -9.20 1.30 -4.42
N GLY A 104 -8.79 0.78 -3.26
CA GLY A 104 -7.38 0.62 -2.95
C GLY A 104 -6.67 -0.33 -3.92
N PHE A 105 -7.31 -1.42 -4.38
CA PHE A 105 -6.74 -2.28 -5.42
C PHE A 105 -6.59 -1.55 -6.76
N PHE A 106 -7.61 -0.81 -7.21
CA PHE A 106 -7.49 -0.05 -8.46
C PHE A 106 -6.44 1.06 -8.36
N CYS A 107 -6.35 1.73 -7.20
CA CYS A 107 -5.32 2.74 -6.95
C CYS A 107 -3.91 2.16 -6.87
N THR A 108 -3.72 0.99 -6.26
CA THR A 108 -2.40 0.33 -6.25
C THR A 108 -2.00 -0.13 -7.63
N LEU A 109 -2.95 -0.63 -8.42
CA LEU A 109 -2.72 -1.00 -9.81
C LEU A 109 -2.31 0.21 -10.65
N THR A 110 -3.02 1.34 -10.56
CA THR A 110 -2.66 2.56 -11.28
C THR A 110 -1.31 3.11 -10.81
N GLY A 111 -1.04 3.12 -9.50
CA GLY A 111 0.25 3.51 -8.94
C GLY A 111 1.40 2.60 -9.41
N ALA A 112 1.15 1.30 -9.53
CA ALA A 112 2.12 0.36 -10.10
C ALA A 112 2.35 0.64 -11.59
N LEU A 113 1.31 0.89 -12.39
CA LEU A 113 1.43 1.20 -13.82
C LEU A 113 2.15 2.53 -14.07
N MET A 114 1.79 3.58 -13.33
CA MET A 114 2.38 4.91 -13.45
C MET A 114 3.81 4.99 -12.90
N GLY A 115 4.19 4.11 -11.97
CA GLY A 115 5.50 4.15 -11.32
C GLY A 115 6.68 4.18 -12.30
N GLY A 116 6.61 3.38 -13.37
CA GLY A 116 7.68 3.35 -14.38
C GLY A 116 7.85 4.68 -15.12
N TRP A 117 6.76 5.43 -15.33
CA TRP A 117 6.78 6.75 -15.96
C TRP A 117 7.21 7.83 -14.96
N LEU A 118 6.66 7.80 -13.74
CA LEU A 118 6.99 8.73 -12.65
C LEU A 118 8.49 8.71 -12.32
N TRP A 119 9.07 7.53 -12.09
CA TRP A 119 10.49 7.39 -11.73
C TRP A 119 11.41 7.87 -12.88
N ARG A 120 11.05 7.57 -14.13
CA ARG A 120 11.78 8.08 -15.30
C ARG A 120 11.68 9.60 -15.44
N GLY A 121 10.52 10.20 -15.15
CA GLY A 121 10.31 11.64 -15.16
C GLY A 121 11.20 12.39 -14.16
N ILE A 122 11.49 11.80 -13.00
CA ILE A 122 12.41 12.35 -12.00
C ILE A 122 13.87 11.91 -12.21
N GLY A 123 14.17 11.25 -13.33
CA GLY A 123 15.52 10.83 -13.69
C GLY A 123 16.08 9.66 -12.90
N VAL A 124 15.23 8.84 -12.27
CA VAL A 124 15.61 7.62 -11.53
C VAL A 124 15.23 6.38 -12.34
N SER A 125 16.20 5.49 -12.58
CA SER A 125 15.96 4.23 -13.28
C SER A 125 16.69 3.07 -12.63
N THR A 126 16.26 1.86 -12.95
CA THR A 126 17.01 0.64 -12.66
C THR A 126 17.72 0.18 -13.93
N PRO A 127 18.87 -0.50 -13.84
CA PRO A 127 19.72 -0.79 -15.00
C PRO A 127 19.07 -1.68 -16.09
N GLN A 128 17.87 -2.23 -15.85
CA GLN A 128 17.16 -3.12 -16.77
C GLN A 128 15.76 -2.60 -17.17
N ALA A 129 15.44 -1.32 -16.90
CA ALA A 129 14.12 -0.72 -17.09
C ALA A 129 14.09 0.40 -18.14
#